data_AF-A0A4Y4WVR7-F1
#
_entry.id   AF-A0A4Y4WVR7-F1
#
_cell.length_a   1.000
_cell.length_b   1.000
_cell.length_c   1.000
_cell.angle_alpha   90.00
_cell.angle_beta   90.00
_cell.angle_gamma   90.00
#
_symmetry.space_group_name_H-M   'P 1'
#
loop_
_entity.id
_entity.type
_entity.pdbx_description
1 polymer ?
#
loop_
_entity_poly.entity_id
_entity_poly.type
_entity_poly.pdbx_seq_one_letter_code
_entity_poly.pdbx_strand_id
1 'polypeptide(L)'
;MFQPLLDAFIESAPIKKTIFKSPPPLKIAVANWWGGAEEFKKSALYFILSQRYKITLHQNPDKPADIVFGNPLGSARKILSYKNTKRVFYTGENEVPNFNLFDYAIGFDELDFRDRYLRMPLYYDRLHHKAESVNDTTAPYKLKDNSLYTLKKPTHHFKENHPNLCAVVNNESDPLKRGFASFVASNPNAPIRNAFYEALNSIEPVTGGGSVRNTLGYNVKNKNEFLSQYKFNLCFENTQGYGYVTEKIIDAYFSHTIPIYWGSPSVAKDFNP
;
A
#
# COMPACT_ATOMS: atom_id res chain seq x y z
N MET A 1 -8.93 -10.45 -11.38
CA MET A 1 -8.60 -9.51 -12.47
C MET A 1 -8.28 -8.15 -11.86
N PHE A 2 -7.17 -7.50 -12.25
CA PHE A 2 -6.75 -6.21 -11.67
C PHE A 2 -7.25 -4.97 -12.44
N GLN A 3 -7.43 -5.05 -13.76
CA GLN A 3 -7.79 -3.89 -14.58
C GLN A 3 -9.02 -3.13 -14.05
N PRO A 4 -10.15 -3.78 -13.70
CA PRO A 4 -11.32 -3.05 -13.17
C PRO A 4 -11.04 -2.34 -11.83
N LEU A 5 -10.18 -2.92 -11.00
CA LEU A 5 -9.76 -2.30 -9.73
C LEU A 5 -8.87 -1.08 -9.99
N LEU A 6 -7.98 -1.16 -10.99
CA LEU A 6 -7.17 -0.02 -11.42
C LEU A 6 -8.05 1.08 -12.01
N ASP A 7 -9.02 0.74 -12.85
CA ASP A 7 -9.95 1.70 -13.45
C ASP A 7 -10.73 2.46 -12.35
N ALA A 8 -11.28 1.74 -11.38
CA ALA A 8 -11.97 2.33 -10.23
C ALA A 8 -11.06 3.26 -9.41
N PHE A 9 -9.79 2.88 -9.21
CA PHE A 9 -8.81 3.74 -8.53
C PHE A 9 -8.49 5.01 -9.33
N ILE A 10 -8.36 4.91 -10.66
CA ILE A 10 -8.13 6.07 -11.52
C ILE A 10 -9.35 7.00 -11.54
N GLU A 11 -10.56 6.46 -11.38
CA GLU A 11 -11.80 7.23 -11.23
C GLU A 11 -12.00 7.85 -9.83
N SER A 12 -11.32 7.35 -8.78
CA SER A 12 -11.30 7.99 -7.46
C SER A 12 -10.26 9.12 -7.36
N ALA A 13 -9.27 9.12 -8.24
CA ALA A 13 -8.19 10.11 -8.30
C ALA A 13 -8.50 11.48 -8.97
N PRO A 14 -9.57 11.72 -9.75
CA PRO A 14 -9.81 13.01 -10.38
C PRO A 14 -10.02 14.09 -9.32
N ILE A 15 -9.19 15.12 -9.37
CA ILE A 15 -9.34 16.29 -8.52
C ILE A 15 -9.71 17.48 -9.42
N LYS A 16 -10.73 18.26 -9.06
CA LYS A 16 -11.12 19.47 -9.81
C LYS A 16 -9.86 20.34 -10.06
N LYS A 17 -9.71 20.96 -11.23
CA LYS A 17 -8.56 21.85 -11.48
C LYS A 17 -8.49 22.94 -10.39
N THR A 18 -7.29 23.21 -9.88
CA THR A 18 -7.08 24.23 -8.84
C THR A 18 -7.47 25.60 -9.37
N ILE A 19 -8.24 26.37 -8.57
CA ILE A 19 -8.62 27.74 -8.89
C ILE A 19 -7.44 28.71 -8.67
N PHE A 20 -6.47 28.31 -7.84
CA PHE A 20 -5.31 29.13 -7.54
C PHE A 20 -4.28 29.11 -8.67
N LYS A 21 -3.77 30.29 -9.06
CA LYS A 21 -2.64 30.45 -9.99
C LYS A 21 -1.34 29.79 -9.48
N SER A 22 -1.19 29.65 -8.16
CA SER A 22 -0.07 28.98 -7.51
C SER A 22 -0.57 28.25 -6.25
N PRO A 23 -0.17 26.98 -6.01
CA PRO A 23 -0.55 26.24 -4.80
C PRO A 23 -0.08 26.95 -3.52
N PRO A 24 -0.94 27.12 -2.50
CA PRO A 24 -0.54 27.68 -1.22
C PRO A 24 0.54 26.82 -0.53
N PRO A 25 1.46 27.43 0.25
CA PRO A 25 2.48 26.69 0.97
C PRO A 25 1.88 25.84 2.09
N LEU A 26 2.46 24.66 2.34
CA LEU A 26 2.13 23.80 3.47
C LEU A 26 3.42 23.23 4.07
N LYS A 27 3.71 23.54 5.34
CA LYS A 27 4.88 23.04 6.08
C LYS A 27 4.49 21.81 6.87
N ILE A 28 5.09 20.68 6.51
CA ILE A 28 4.81 19.38 7.13
C ILE A 28 6.06 18.92 7.88
N ALA A 29 5.89 18.61 9.16
CA ALA A 29 6.85 17.85 9.92
C ALA A 29 6.54 16.35 9.84
N VAL A 30 7.56 15.52 9.67
CA VAL A 30 7.42 14.05 9.70
C VAL A 30 8.21 13.48 10.87
N ALA A 31 7.50 13.02 11.89
CA ALA A 31 8.06 12.43 13.09
C ALA A 31 7.90 10.91 13.05
N ASN A 32 8.98 10.18 13.34
CA ASN A 32 9.01 8.72 13.41
C ASN A 32 8.58 7.99 12.11
N TRP A 33 8.61 8.67 10.97
CA TRP A 33 8.34 8.04 9.67
C TRP A 33 9.49 7.11 9.28
N TRP A 34 9.19 5.85 8.96
CA TRP A 34 10.21 4.91 8.51
C TRP A 34 10.82 5.40 7.19
N GLY A 35 12.14 5.52 7.11
CA GLY A 35 12.82 6.14 5.96
C GLY A 35 12.72 7.67 5.88
N GLY A 36 12.08 8.32 6.86
CA GLY A 36 12.05 9.78 6.98
C GLY A 36 11.25 10.50 5.88
N ALA A 37 11.62 11.76 5.61
CA ALA A 37 10.90 12.61 4.68
C ALA A 37 10.92 12.11 3.23
N GLU A 38 12.00 11.46 2.79
CA GLU A 38 12.08 10.94 1.42
C GLU A 38 11.15 9.76 1.18
N GLU A 39 10.91 8.92 2.19
CA GLU A 39 9.93 7.84 2.07
C GLU A 39 8.50 8.38 2.10
N PHE A 40 8.21 9.36 2.96
CA PHE A 40 6.90 10.00 3.00
C PHE A 40 6.50 10.61 1.66
N LYS A 41 7.45 11.19 0.90
CA LYS A 41 7.20 11.76 -0.43
C LYS A 41 6.66 10.76 -1.46
N LYS A 42 6.92 9.47 -1.27
CA LYS A 42 6.46 8.41 -2.18
C LYS A 42 5.02 7.98 -1.88
N SER A 43 4.49 8.31 -0.71
CA SER A 43 3.14 7.89 -0.32
C SER A 43 2.04 8.55 -1.15
N ALA A 44 0.92 7.86 -1.28
CA ALA A 44 -0.31 8.40 -1.87
C ALA A 44 -0.77 9.68 -1.15
N LEU A 45 -0.59 9.75 0.17
CA LEU A 45 -0.96 10.93 0.97
C LEU A 45 -0.18 12.16 0.52
N TYR A 46 1.15 12.06 0.41
CA TYR A 46 1.97 13.15 -0.09
C TYR A 46 1.59 13.50 -1.53
N PHE A 47 1.41 12.48 -2.38
CA PHE A 47 1.00 12.68 -3.77
C PHE A 47 -0.29 13.49 -3.89
N ILE A 48 -1.32 13.16 -3.11
CA ILE A 48 -2.62 13.88 -3.08
C ILE A 48 -2.43 15.31 -2.58
N LEU A 49 -1.71 15.52 -1.47
CA LEU A 49 -1.48 16.85 -0.92
C LEU A 49 -0.69 17.73 -1.90
N SER A 50 0.27 17.16 -2.63
CA SER A 50 1.10 17.88 -3.59
C SER A 50 0.32 18.42 -4.80
N GLN A 51 -0.88 17.87 -5.08
CA GLN A 51 -1.78 18.40 -6.11
C GLN A 51 -2.44 19.73 -5.70
N ARG A 52 -2.33 20.10 -4.42
CA ARG A 52 -3.04 21.26 -3.83
C ARG A 52 -2.13 22.23 -3.11
N TYR A 53 -0.99 21.77 -2.61
CA TYR A 53 -0.10 22.56 -1.79
C TYR A 53 1.33 22.51 -2.30
N LYS A 54 2.06 23.62 -2.13
CA LYS A 54 3.52 23.63 -2.23
C LYS A 54 4.10 23.16 -0.90
N ILE A 55 4.40 21.86 -0.83
CA ILE A 55 4.81 21.20 0.41
C ILE A 55 6.28 21.47 0.72
N THR A 56 6.59 21.79 1.98
CA THR A 56 7.94 21.79 2.55
C THR A 56 8.00 20.78 3.69
N LEU A 57 8.93 19.82 3.60
CA LEU A 57 9.11 18.79 4.62
C LEU A 57 10.30 19.10 5.54
N HIS A 58 10.18 18.80 6.83
CA HIS A 58 11.32 18.76 7.77
C HIS A 58 11.09 17.75 8.90
N GLN A 59 12.15 17.52 9.67
CA GLN A 59 12.11 16.67 10.87
C GLN A 59 12.62 17.39 12.12
N ASN A 60 12.98 18.67 12.00
CA ASN A 60 13.47 19.48 13.10
C ASN A 60 12.28 20.00 13.94
N PRO A 61 12.17 19.63 15.24
CA PRO A 61 11.11 20.08 16.13
C PRO A 61 11.16 21.57 16.47
N ASP A 62 12.31 22.21 16.30
CA ASP A 62 12.48 23.65 16.55
C ASP A 62 12.04 24.51 15.36
N LYS A 63 11.68 23.90 14.22
CA LYS A 63 11.13 24.60 13.07
C LYS A 63 9.60 24.62 13.12
N PRO A 64 8.96 25.74 12.77
CA PRO A 64 7.50 25.82 12.71
C PRO A 64 6.95 24.92 11.60
N ALA A 65 5.91 24.15 11.93
CA ALA A 65 5.15 23.31 11.02
C ALA A 65 3.66 23.62 11.16
N ASP A 66 2.93 23.54 10.05
CA ASP A 66 1.47 23.65 10.05
C ASP A 66 0.83 22.34 10.55
N ILE A 67 1.43 21.21 10.14
CA ILE A 67 0.99 19.86 10.47
C ILE A 67 2.21 18.99 10.81
N VAL A 68 2.08 18.10 11.79
CA VAL A 68 3.03 17.02 12.06
C VAL A 68 2.36 15.67 11.87
N PHE A 69 2.91 14.83 10.97
CA PHE A 69 2.52 13.43 10.81
C PHE A 69 3.44 12.53 11.64
N GLY A 70 2.87 11.47 12.22
CA GLY A 70 3.66 10.42 12.85
C GLY A 70 2.82 9.40 13.60
N ASN A 71 3.51 8.54 14.35
CA ASN A 71 2.92 7.53 15.22
C ASN A 71 3.60 7.56 16.61
N PRO A 72 2.94 7.04 17.67
CA PRO A 72 3.47 7.10 19.02
C PRO A 72 4.65 6.13 19.25
N LEU A 73 4.90 5.19 18.33
CA LEU A 73 5.95 4.18 18.44
C LEU A 73 7.34 4.79 18.66
N GLY A 74 8.05 4.27 19.66
CA GLY A 74 9.44 4.59 20.01
C GLY A 74 9.64 5.94 20.71
N SER A 75 9.07 7.03 20.20
CA SER A 75 9.32 8.38 20.71
C SER A 75 8.09 9.28 20.57
N ALA A 76 7.00 8.97 21.27
CA ALA A 76 5.89 9.91 21.45
C ALA A 76 6.37 11.33 21.82
N ARG A 77 7.51 11.44 22.53
CA ARG A 77 8.22 12.69 22.85
C ARG A 77 8.56 13.56 21.63
N LYS A 78 8.87 12.97 20.47
CA LYS A 78 9.21 13.73 19.25
C LYS A 78 8.00 14.39 18.59
N ILE A 79 6.81 13.80 18.71
CA ILE A 79 5.58 14.43 18.20
C ILE A 79 5.14 15.52 19.17
N LEU A 80 5.20 15.22 20.47
CA LEU A 80 4.85 16.18 21.52
C LEU A 80 5.80 17.38 21.59
N SER A 81 7.04 17.27 21.07
CA SER A 81 7.98 18.41 21.02
C SER A 81 7.58 19.49 20.02
N TYR A 82 6.74 19.19 19.02
CA TYR A 82 6.19 20.21 18.14
C TYR A 82 5.08 20.98 18.87
N LYS A 83 5.42 22.19 19.33
CA LYS A 83 4.51 23.06 20.08
C LYS A 83 3.55 23.80 19.15
N ASN A 84 2.27 23.85 19.52
CA ASN A 84 1.22 24.57 18.79
C ASN A 84 1.06 24.15 17.31
N THR A 85 1.32 22.88 17.00
CA THR A 85 1.14 22.29 15.66
C THR A 85 -0.02 21.29 15.68
N LYS A 86 -0.82 21.24 14.62
CA LYS A 86 -1.84 20.20 14.44
C LYS A 86 -1.16 18.84 14.23
N ARG A 87 -1.49 17.87 15.08
CA ARG A 87 -0.91 16.53 15.07
C ARG A 87 -1.83 15.56 14.35
N VAL A 88 -1.31 14.86 13.37
CA VAL A 88 -2.04 13.85 12.61
C VAL A 88 -1.39 12.50 12.81
N PHE A 89 -2.10 11.58 13.46
CA PHE A 89 -1.68 10.18 13.55
C PHE A 89 -1.77 9.54 12.17
N TYR A 90 -0.71 8.87 11.73
CA TYR A 90 -0.73 8.06 10.51
C TYR A 90 0.33 6.96 10.62
N THR A 91 -0.07 5.70 10.45
CA THR A 91 0.80 4.53 10.58
C THR A 91 0.37 3.42 9.63
N GLY A 92 1.31 2.55 9.27
CA GLY A 92 1.03 1.31 8.52
C GLY A 92 0.74 0.09 9.41
N GLU A 93 0.93 0.25 10.73
CA GLU A 93 0.71 -0.79 11.72
C GLU A 93 -0.77 -0.92 12.10
N ASN A 94 -1.15 -2.09 12.63
CA ASN A 94 -2.49 -2.34 13.18
C ASN A 94 -2.60 -1.68 14.58
N GLU A 95 -2.75 -0.35 14.60
CA GLU A 95 -2.78 0.45 15.81
C GLU A 95 -3.91 1.49 15.76
N VAL A 96 -4.70 1.53 16.84
CA VAL A 96 -5.80 2.49 17.01
C VAL A 96 -5.24 3.84 17.45
N PRO A 97 -5.67 4.98 16.86
CA PRO A 97 -5.18 6.30 17.21
C PRO A 97 -5.50 6.71 18.66
N ASN A 98 -4.54 7.35 19.33
CA ASN A 98 -4.75 7.99 20.62
C ASN A 98 -5.14 9.47 20.47
N PHE A 99 -6.43 9.76 20.48
CA PHE A 99 -6.99 11.11 20.30
C PHE A 99 -6.74 12.10 21.46
N ASN A 100 -6.13 11.66 22.57
CA ASN A 100 -5.62 12.59 23.59
C ASN A 100 -4.27 13.20 23.17
N LEU A 101 -3.51 12.49 22.33
CA LEU A 101 -2.20 12.94 21.86
C LEU A 101 -2.28 13.64 20.49
N PHE A 102 -3.19 13.18 19.63
CA PHE A 102 -3.33 13.63 18.25
C PHE A 102 -4.65 14.36 18.03
N ASP A 103 -4.59 15.47 17.29
CA ASP A 103 -5.76 16.26 16.92
C ASP A 103 -6.61 15.52 15.87
N TYR A 104 -5.94 14.90 14.89
CA TYR A 104 -6.55 14.13 13.81
C TYR A 104 -5.87 12.77 13.64
N ALA A 105 -6.52 11.84 12.94
CA ALA A 105 -5.96 10.54 12.64
C ALA A 105 -6.37 10.02 11.26
N ILE A 106 -5.44 9.33 10.62
CA ILE A 106 -5.65 8.54 9.40
C ILE A 106 -5.30 7.10 9.73
N GLY A 107 -6.24 6.16 9.53
CA GLY A 107 -6.05 4.78 9.94
C GLY A 107 -6.92 3.77 9.19
N PHE A 108 -7.03 2.58 9.79
CA PHE A 108 -7.74 1.43 9.23
C PHE A 108 -9.12 1.20 9.82
N ASP A 109 -9.30 1.60 11.09
CA ASP A 109 -10.50 1.36 11.87
C ASP A 109 -11.78 1.79 11.15
N GLU A 110 -12.83 0.99 11.33
CA GLU A 110 -14.19 1.32 10.90
C GLU A 110 -14.84 2.28 11.90
N LEU A 111 -14.22 3.45 12.06
CA LEU A 111 -14.59 4.49 13.00
C LEU A 111 -15.11 5.72 12.23
N ASP A 112 -16.17 6.33 12.73
CA ASP A 112 -16.53 7.71 12.41
C ASP A 112 -16.24 8.58 13.63
N PHE A 113 -15.32 9.53 13.48
CA PHE A 113 -15.08 10.56 14.47
C PHE A 113 -15.13 11.96 13.86
N ARG A 114 -16.12 12.16 12.99
CA ARG A 114 -16.40 13.42 12.28
C ARG A 114 -15.14 13.93 11.58
N ASP A 115 -14.79 15.19 11.82
CA ASP A 115 -13.65 15.88 11.23
C ASP A 115 -12.29 15.36 11.74
N ARG A 116 -12.26 14.58 12.82
CA ARG A 116 -11.02 14.12 13.46
C ARG A 116 -10.46 12.81 12.89
N TYR A 117 -11.23 12.06 12.12
CA TYR A 117 -10.79 10.75 11.63
C TYR A 117 -11.09 10.54 10.15
N LEU A 118 -10.09 9.99 9.44
CA LEU A 118 -10.21 9.53 8.06
C LEU A 118 -9.75 8.09 7.96
N ARG A 119 -10.62 7.20 7.48
CA ARG A 119 -10.21 5.85 7.12
C ARG A 119 -9.51 5.88 5.76
N MET A 120 -8.22 5.55 5.72
CA MET A 120 -7.44 5.40 4.48
C MET A 120 -6.48 4.23 4.62
N PRO A 121 -6.94 3.00 4.35
CA PRO A 121 -6.13 1.80 4.52
C PRO A 121 -4.94 1.75 3.56
N LEU A 122 -3.88 1.03 3.94
CA LEU A 122 -2.66 0.89 3.13
C LEU A 122 -2.87 0.29 1.74
N TYR A 123 -3.97 -0.43 1.49
CA TYR A 123 -4.26 -0.89 0.14
C TYR A 123 -4.40 0.29 -0.86
N TYR A 124 -4.85 1.47 -0.40
CA TYR A 124 -4.99 2.64 -1.26
C TYR A 124 -3.64 3.23 -1.66
N ASP A 125 -2.69 3.25 -0.72
CA ASP A 125 -1.30 3.59 -0.98
C ASP A 125 -0.64 2.58 -1.93
N ARG A 126 -0.95 1.28 -1.77
CA ARG A 126 -0.46 0.27 -2.71
C ARG A 126 -1.01 0.46 -4.12
N LEU A 127 -2.28 0.81 -4.27
CA LEU A 127 -2.89 1.11 -5.57
C LEU A 127 -2.22 2.31 -6.25
N HIS A 128 -1.87 3.36 -5.50
CA HIS A 128 -1.08 4.48 -6.00
C HIS A 128 0.24 4.00 -6.62
N HIS A 129 1.00 3.17 -5.89
CA HIS A 129 2.24 2.61 -6.41
C HIS A 129 2.05 1.70 -7.62
N LYS A 130 0.97 0.90 -7.67
CA LYS A 130 0.67 0.08 -8.84
C LYS A 130 0.37 0.97 -10.06
N ALA A 131 -0.45 2.00 -9.89
CA ALA A 131 -0.78 2.95 -10.95
C ALA A 131 0.45 3.68 -11.48
N GLU A 132 1.37 4.15 -10.61
CA GLU A 132 2.64 4.73 -11.07
C GLU A 132 3.49 3.71 -11.84
N SER A 133 3.57 2.46 -11.36
CA SER A 133 4.40 1.42 -12.00
C SER A 133 3.92 1.01 -13.40
N VAL A 134 2.63 1.18 -13.69
CA VAL A 134 2.04 0.83 -15.00
C VAL A 134 1.91 2.03 -15.93
N ASN A 135 2.41 3.21 -15.54
CA ASN A 135 2.68 4.29 -16.49
C ASN A 135 3.93 3.93 -17.32
N ASP A 136 3.79 2.89 -18.13
CA ASP A 136 4.84 2.26 -18.92
C ASP A 136 4.23 1.74 -20.23
N THR A 137 4.92 1.94 -21.36
CA THR A 137 4.39 1.55 -22.67
C THR A 137 4.28 0.04 -22.86
N THR A 138 4.95 -0.75 -22.03
CA THR A 138 5.00 -2.21 -22.08
C THR A 138 4.16 -2.87 -20.99
N ALA A 139 3.52 -2.08 -20.10
CA ALA A 139 2.66 -2.62 -19.05
C ALA A 139 1.39 -3.28 -19.61
N PRO A 140 0.93 -4.40 -19.01
CA PRO A 140 -0.25 -5.11 -19.46
C PRO A 140 -1.54 -4.44 -18.96
N TYR A 141 -1.46 -3.61 -17.92
CA TYR A 141 -2.58 -2.81 -17.42
C TYR A 141 -2.57 -1.41 -18.02
N LYS A 142 -3.77 -0.89 -18.33
CA LYS A 142 -3.93 0.40 -18.99
C LYS A 142 -4.41 1.47 -18.02
N LEU A 143 -3.86 2.67 -18.17
CA LEU A 143 -4.33 3.86 -17.48
C LEU A 143 -5.21 4.66 -18.45
N LYS A 144 -6.25 5.31 -17.93
CA LYS A 144 -7.06 6.23 -18.71
C LYS A 144 -6.21 7.40 -19.21
N ASP A 145 -6.30 7.69 -20.50
CA ASP A 145 -5.61 8.80 -21.13
C ASP A 145 -5.94 10.14 -20.45
N ASN A 146 -4.95 11.02 -20.36
CA ASN A 146 -5.05 12.34 -19.72
C ASN A 146 -5.52 12.29 -18.25
N SER A 147 -5.36 11.15 -17.57
CA SER A 147 -5.52 11.04 -16.13
C SER A 147 -4.30 11.57 -15.37
N LEU A 148 -4.44 11.74 -14.06
CA LEU A 148 -3.37 12.26 -13.21
C LEU A 148 -2.09 11.41 -13.28
N TYR A 149 -2.22 10.09 -13.46
CA TYR A 149 -1.10 9.14 -13.50
C TYR A 149 -0.42 9.05 -14.87
N THR A 150 -1.03 9.57 -15.94
CA THR A 150 -0.43 9.62 -17.29
C THR A 150 0.22 10.96 -17.61
N LEU A 151 0.23 11.91 -16.66
CA LEU A 151 0.87 13.24 -16.87
C LEU A 151 2.40 13.16 -16.87
N LYS A 152 2.98 12.21 -16.15
CA LYS A 152 4.42 11.93 -16.19
C LYS A 152 4.75 11.16 -17.46
N LYS A 153 5.95 11.35 -18.01
CA LYS A 153 6.43 10.55 -19.14
C LYS A 153 6.45 9.06 -18.76
N PRO A 154 5.93 8.16 -19.61
CA PRO A 154 5.92 6.75 -19.33
C PRO A 154 7.34 6.14 -19.39
N THR A 155 7.55 5.03 -18.70
CA THR A 155 8.72 4.17 -18.87
C THR A 155 8.49 3.11 -19.98
N HIS A 156 9.46 2.22 -20.22
CA HIS A 156 9.41 1.26 -21.33
C HIS A 156 9.94 -0.15 -20.97
N HIS A 157 10.03 -0.50 -19.69
CA HIS A 157 10.74 -1.71 -19.24
C HIS A 157 9.89 -2.60 -18.32
N PHE A 158 8.59 -2.33 -18.18
CA PHE A 158 7.71 -3.15 -17.35
C PHE A 158 7.69 -4.62 -17.79
N LYS A 159 7.53 -4.90 -19.09
CA LYS A 159 7.47 -6.27 -19.63
C LYS A 159 8.79 -7.02 -19.45
N GLU A 160 9.92 -6.33 -19.57
CA GLU A 160 11.24 -6.93 -19.33
C GLU A 160 11.40 -7.42 -17.89
N ASN A 161 10.87 -6.64 -16.94
CA ASN A 161 10.93 -6.97 -15.51
C ASN A 161 9.84 -7.96 -15.06
N HIS A 162 8.76 -8.11 -15.83
CA HIS A 162 7.59 -8.92 -15.46
C HIS A 162 7.07 -9.79 -16.61
N PRO A 163 7.91 -10.63 -17.23
CA PRO A 163 7.54 -11.36 -18.43
C PRO A 163 6.37 -12.32 -18.22
N ASN A 164 6.33 -13.08 -17.11
CA ASN A 164 5.24 -14.01 -16.84
C ASN A 164 3.95 -13.28 -16.50
N LEU A 165 4.03 -12.21 -15.71
CA LEU A 165 2.85 -11.39 -15.40
C LEU A 165 2.23 -10.80 -16.67
N CYS A 166 3.04 -10.24 -17.56
CA CYS A 166 2.55 -9.74 -18.85
C CYS A 166 1.92 -10.86 -19.68
N ALA A 167 2.56 -12.02 -19.76
CA ALA A 167 2.06 -13.15 -20.54
C ALA A 167 0.67 -13.62 -20.06
N VAL A 168 0.50 -13.80 -18.74
CA VAL A 168 -0.78 -14.30 -18.20
C VAL A 168 -1.91 -13.26 -18.32
N VAL A 169 -1.60 -11.98 -18.10
CA VAL A 169 -2.60 -10.90 -18.22
C VAL A 169 -3.03 -10.68 -19.68
N ASN A 170 -2.10 -10.81 -20.63
CA ASN A 170 -2.39 -10.68 -22.06
C ASN A 170 -3.03 -11.94 -22.68
N ASN A 171 -3.31 -12.98 -21.90
CA ASN A 171 -3.77 -14.29 -22.36
C ASN A 171 -2.77 -14.99 -23.31
N GLU A 172 -1.48 -14.67 -23.20
CA GLU A 172 -0.38 -15.35 -23.89
C GLU A 172 0.04 -16.64 -23.15
N SER A 173 -0.41 -16.82 -21.89
CA SER A 173 -0.21 -18.04 -21.09
C SER A 173 -1.48 -18.46 -20.34
N ASP A 174 -1.63 -19.76 -20.11
CA ASP A 174 -2.79 -20.34 -19.41
C ASP A 174 -2.65 -20.17 -17.89
N PRO A 175 -3.58 -19.45 -17.22
CA PRO A 175 -3.50 -19.22 -15.78
C PRO A 175 -3.67 -20.50 -14.94
N LEU A 176 -4.14 -21.60 -15.51
CA LEU A 176 -4.25 -22.90 -14.85
C LEU A 176 -2.93 -23.69 -14.88
N LYS A 177 -2.02 -23.37 -15.80
CA LYS A 177 -0.69 -24.02 -15.96
C LYS A 177 0.39 -23.28 -15.16
N ARG A 178 0.13 -23.14 -13.85
CA ARG A 178 0.97 -22.41 -12.89
C ARG A 178 1.19 -23.24 -11.63
N GLY A 179 2.19 -22.87 -10.83
CA GLY A 179 2.41 -23.49 -9.52
C GLY A 179 1.20 -23.32 -8.61
N PHE A 180 1.07 -24.16 -7.59
CA PHE A 180 -0.10 -24.15 -6.72
C PHE A 180 -0.29 -22.81 -5.98
N ALA A 181 0.57 -22.53 -5.00
CA ALA A 181 0.44 -21.35 -4.16
C ALA A 181 1.81 -20.74 -3.83
N SER A 182 1.82 -19.42 -3.73
CA SER A 182 2.96 -18.61 -3.30
C SER A 182 2.75 -18.07 -1.89
N PHE A 183 3.86 -17.86 -1.18
CA PHE A 183 3.90 -17.26 0.15
C PHE A 183 5.12 -16.34 0.28
N VAL A 184 4.89 -15.04 0.53
CA VAL A 184 5.98 -14.06 0.68
C VAL A 184 5.79 -13.27 1.96
N ALA A 185 6.51 -13.67 3.01
CA ALA A 185 6.54 -12.98 4.29
C ALA A 185 7.96 -12.98 4.89
N SER A 186 8.30 -11.91 5.61
CA SER A 186 9.60 -11.78 6.29
C SER A 186 9.51 -11.55 7.80
N ASN A 187 8.33 -11.16 8.30
CA ASN A 187 8.10 -11.04 9.74
C ASN A 187 7.70 -12.42 10.30
N PRO A 188 8.50 -13.06 11.19
CA PRO A 188 8.17 -14.36 11.74
C PRO A 188 7.03 -14.30 12.78
N ASN A 189 6.75 -13.12 13.34
CA ASN A 189 5.80 -12.91 14.44
C ASN A 189 4.36 -12.79 13.92
N ALA A 190 3.87 -13.86 13.29
CA ALA A 190 2.50 -13.98 12.79
C ALA A 190 2.04 -15.45 12.90
N PRO A 191 1.70 -15.93 14.11
CA PRO A 191 1.48 -17.35 14.38
C PRO A 191 0.35 -17.96 13.54
N ILE A 192 -0.77 -17.24 13.37
CA ILE A 192 -1.91 -17.70 12.56
C ILE A 192 -1.49 -17.90 11.09
N ARG A 193 -0.77 -16.93 10.52
CA ARG A 193 -0.21 -17.03 9.17
C ARG A 193 0.72 -18.23 9.00
N ASN A 194 1.63 -18.42 9.95
CA ASN A 194 2.61 -19.49 9.88
C ASN A 194 1.94 -20.86 10.01
N ALA A 195 0.98 -21.00 10.93
CA ALA A 195 0.23 -22.24 11.11
C ALA A 195 -0.63 -22.57 9.88
N PHE A 196 -1.26 -21.57 9.26
CA PHE A 196 -2.03 -21.77 8.03
C PHE A 196 -1.14 -22.17 6.85
N TYR A 197 0.06 -21.59 6.73
CA TYR A 197 1.05 -22.05 5.76
C TYR A 197 1.35 -23.55 5.96
N GLU A 198 1.65 -24.00 7.17
CA GLU A 198 1.96 -25.42 7.44
C GLU A 198 0.78 -26.34 7.09
N ALA A 199 -0.43 -25.94 7.51
CA ALA A 199 -1.64 -26.71 7.23
C ALA A 199 -1.87 -26.84 5.72
N LEU A 200 -1.77 -25.76 4.96
CA LEU A 200 -1.95 -25.78 3.51
C LEU A 200 -0.82 -26.55 2.81
N ASN A 201 0.43 -26.31 3.22
CA ASN A 201 1.62 -26.97 2.67
C ASN A 201 1.62 -28.49 2.91
N SER A 202 0.96 -28.97 3.96
CA SER A 202 0.78 -30.40 4.22
C SER A 202 -0.17 -31.10 3.23
N ILE A 203 -1.00 -30.33 2.52
CA ILE A 203 -1.95 -30.84 1.52
C ILE A 203 -1.36 -30.73 0.11
N GLU A 204 -0.77 -29.58 -0.22
CA GLU A 204 -0.11 -29.32 -1.50
C GLU A 204 1.03 -28.29 -1.29
N PRO A 205 2.25 -28.54 -1.78
CA PRO A 205 3.39 -27.66 -1.57
C PRO A 205 3.15 -26.18 -1.87
N VAL A 206 3.40 -25.32 -0.87
CA VAL A 206 3.32 -23.86 -0.96
C VAL A 206 4.72 -23.28 -1.07
N THR A 207 5.00 -22.54 -2.15
CA THR A 207 6.34 -21.99 -2.38
C THR A 207 6.59 -20.71 -1.59
N GLY A 208 7.57 -20.75 -0.69
CA GLY A 208 7.98 -19.61 0.12
C GLY A 208 9.08 -18.78 -0.53
N GLY A 209 8.79 -17.53 -0.87
CA GLY A 209 9.72 -16.58 -1.48
C GLY A 209 10.24 -15.48 -0.54
N GLY A 210 9.77 -15.43 0.71
CA GLY A 210 10.28 -14.52 1.76
C GLY A 210 11.17 -15.25 2.77
N SER A 211 11.61 -14.55 3.82
CA SER A 211 12.46 -15.17 4.86
C SER A 211 11.73 -16.24 5.69
N VAL A 212 10.40 -16.10 5.82
CA VAL A 212 9.58 -17.03 6.60
C VAL A 212 9.12 -18.17 5.70
N ARG A 213 9.38 -19.42 6.13
CA ARG A 213 9.04 -20.65 5.38
C ARG A 213 9.61 -20.66 3.95
N ASN A 214 10.83 -20.18 3.79
CA ASN A 214 11.49 -20.13 2.49
C ASN A 214 11.70 -21.53 1.91
N THR A 215 11.35 -21.72 0.64
CA THR A 215 11.59 -22.97 -0.10
C THR A 215 12.44 -22.77 -1.35
N LEU A 216 12.71 -21.51 -1.73
CA LEU A 216 13.51 -21.16 -2.91
C LEU A 216 15.03 -21.17 -2.65
N GLY A 217 15.44 -21.15 -1.38
CA GLY A 217 16.82 -20.94 -0.97
C GLY A 217 17.27 -19.47 -0.97
N TYR A 218 16.41 -18.54 -1.39
CA TYR A 218 16.68 -17.09 -1.40
C TYR A 218 15.40 -16.26 -1.30
N ASN A 219 15.54 -14.98 -0.96
CA ASN A 219 14.43 -14.03 -0.89
C ASN A 219 14.20 -13.36 -2.26
N VAL A 220 12.98 -13.48 -2.79
CA VAL A 220 12.61 -12.88 -4.08
C VAL A 220 12.72 -11.37 -4.06
N LYS A 221 13.17 -10.78 -5.17
CA LYS A 221 13.30 -9.32 -5.33
C LYS A 221 12.07 -8.73 -6.00
N ASN A 222 11.61 -9.37 -7.09
CA ASN A 222 10.39 -8.97 -7.78
C ASN A 222 9.21 -9.82 -7.28
N LYS A 223 8.52 -9.33 -6.25
CA LYS A 223 7.33 -10.00 -5.70
C LYS A 223 6.24 -10.13 -6.76
N ASN A 224 6.00 -9.11 -7.59
CA ASN A 224 4.90 -9.13 -8.56
C ASN A 224 5.06 -10.27 -9.57
N GLU A 225 6.28 -10.41 -10.10
CA GLU A 225 6.62 -11.45 -11.08
C GLU A 225 6.71 -12.84 -10.45
N PHE A 226 7.11 -12.94 -9.17
CA PHE A 226 7.07 -14.23 -8.47
C PHE A 226 5.63 -14.71 -8.28
N LEU A 227 4.74 -13.83 -7.80
CA LEU A 227 3.35 -14.20 -7.53
C LEU A 227 2.57 -14.58 -8.80
N SER A 228 2.90 -14.01 -9.96
CA SER A 228 2.20 -14.31 -11.22
C SER A 228 2.38 -15.74 -11.71
N GLN A 229 3.42 -16.42 -11.23
CA GLN A 229 3.74 -17.81 -11.56
C GLN A 229 2.90 -18.84 -10.78
N TYR A 230 2.02 -18.39 -9.88
CA TYR A 230 1.21 -19.25 -9.02
C TYR A 230 -0.28 -18.96 -9.14
N LYS A 231 -1.11 -19.99 -8.96
CA LYS A 231 -2.58 -19.89 -9.01
C LYS A 231 -3.14 -19.13 -7.82
N PHE A 232 -2.54 -19.33 -6.65
CA PHE A 232 -2.93 -18.70 -5.39
C PHE A 232 -1.75 -17.95 -4.73
N ASN A 233 -2.08 -16.97 -3.89
CA ASN A 233 -1.14 -16.31 -2.98
C ASN A 233 -1.70 -16.27 -1.55
N LEU A 234 -0.91 -16.71 -0.56
CA LEU A 234 -1.24 -16.57 0.85
C LEU A 234 -1.10 -15.12 1.31
N CYS A 235 -2.23 -14.42 1.42
CA CYS A 235 -2.34 -12.99 1.67
C CYS A 235 -2.70 -12.68 3.13
N PHE A 236 -1.97 -13.25 4.08
CA PHE A 236 -2.28 -13.07 5.50
C PHE A 236 -1.64 -11.80 6.06
N GLU A 237 -2.44 -10.99 6.72
CA GLU A 237 -1.96 -9.95 7.62
C GLU A 237 -1.17 -10.55 8.79
N ASN A 238 -0.36 -9.72 9.45
CA ASN A 238 0.42 -10.17 10.61
C ASN A 238 -0.45 -10.40 11.85
N THR A 239 -1.58 -9.70 11.94
CA THR A 239 -2.52 -9.68 13.06
C THR A 239 -3.93 -9.43 12.53
N GLN A 240 -4.95 -9.76 13.34
CA GLN A 240 -6.34 -9.48 13.01
C GLN A 240 -6.71 -8.04 13.40
N GLY A 241 -7.48 -7.34 12.58
CA GLY A 241 -8.02 -6.02 12.90
C GLY A 241 -9.17 -5.65 11.96
N TYR A 242 -10.31 -5.20 12.49
CA TYR A 242 -11.44 -4.78 11.64
C TYR A 242 -11.04 -3.56 10.80
N GLY A 243 -11.21 -3.68 9.48
CA GLY A 243 -10.75 -2.68 8.51
C GLY A 243 -9.24 -2.70 8.21
N TYR A 244 -8.43 -3.51 8.91
CA TYR A 244 -6.98 -3.64 8.70
C TYR A 244 -6.67 -4.48 7.45
N VAL A 245 -6.74 -3.84 6.29
CA VAL A 245 -6.42 -4.42 4.99
C VAL A 245 -5.27 -3.64 4.36
N THR A 246 -4.16 -4.32 4.06
CA THR A 246 -2.93 -3.65 3.60
C THR A 246 -2.60 -3.95 2.13
N GLU A 247 -1.35 -3.69 1.73
CA GLU A 247 -0.80 -3.94 0.39
C GLU A 247 -0.90 -5.39 -0.09
N LYS A 248 -1.06 -6.35 0.83
CA LYS A 248 -0.92 -7.79 0.53
C LYS A 248 -1.96 -8.29 -0.46
N ILE A 249 -3.21 -7.89 -0.29
CA ILE A 249 -4.30 -8.29 -1.19
C ILE A 249 -4.17 -7.64 -2.57
N ILE A 250 -3.71 -6.39 -2.62
CA ILE A 250 -3.45 -5.67 -3.87
C ILE A 250 -2.33 -6.34 -4.67
N ASP A 251 -1.27 -6.80 -4.02
CA ASP A 251 -0.19 -7.54 -4.68
C ASP A 251 -0.71 -8.82 -5.36
N ALA A 252 -1.63 -9.55 -4.74
CA ALA A 252 -2.23 -10.74 -5.35
C ALA A 252 -3.07 -10.40 -6.59
N TYR A 253 -3.98 -9.43 -6.46
CA TYR A 253 -4.80 -8.99 -7.59
C TYR A 253 -3.92 -8.51 -8.75
N PHE A 254 -2.94 -7.64 -8.46
CA PHE A 254 -1.99 -7.10 -9.45
C PHE A 254 -1.23 -8.20 -10.18
N SER A 255 -0.83 -9.26 -9.46
CA SER A 255 -0.09 -10.39 -10.03
C SER A 255 -0.96 -11.44 -10.71
N HIS A 256 -2.25 -11.18 -10.93
CA HIS A 256 -3.17 -12.12 -11.57
C HIS A 256 -3.24 -13.48 -10.85
N THR A 257 -3.20 -13.46 -9.52
CA THR A 257 -3.27 -14.65 -8.67
C THR A 257 -4.39 -14.51 -7.64
N ILE A 258 -5.01 -15.62 -7.22
CA ILE A 258 -6.15 -15.60 -6.30
C ILE A 258 -5.65 -15.37 -4.87
N PRO A 259 -6.11 -14.31 -4.17
CA PRO A 259 -5.74 -14.11 -2.77
C PRO A 259 -6.45 -15.12 -1.86
N ILE A 260 -5.68 -15.89 -1.09
CA ILE A 260 -6.18 -16.59 0.10
C ILE A 260 -5.91 -15.65 1.28
N TYR A 261 -6.92 -14.85 1.63
CA TYR A 261 -6.79 -13.73 2.56
C TYR A 261 -7.23 -14.06 3.98
N TRP A 262 -6.52 -13.49 4.96
CA TRP A 262 -6.94 -13.43 6.37
C TRP A 262 -6.32 -12.18 7.02
N GLY A 263 -7.07 -11.50 7.87
CA GLY A 263 -6.60 -10.28 8.55
C GLY A 263 -7.77 -9.44 9.06
N SER A 264 -8.41 -8.69 8.16
CA SER A 264 -9.66 -7.99 8.49
C SER A 264 -10.87 -8.93 8.38
N PRO A 265 -11.64 -9.16 9.46
CA PRO A 265 -12.89 -9.92 9.38
C PRO A 265 -13.96 -9.25 8.51
N SER A 266 -13.81 -7.95 8.24
CA SER A 266 -14.73 -7.13 7.45
C SER A 266 -14.21 -6.82 6.05
N VAL A 267 -13.19 -7.53 5.55
CA VAL A 267 -12.58 -7.31 4.22
C VAL A 267 -13.59 -7.30 3.07
N ALA A 268 -14.71 -8.03 3.20
CA ALA A 268 -15.79 -8.06 2.22
C ALA A 268 -16.49 -6.71 2.01
N LYS A 269 -16.29 -5.73 2.91
CA LYS A 269 -16.73 -4.34 2.70
C LYS A 269 -15.81 -3.58 1.74
N ASP A 270 -14.54 -3.96 1.66
CA ASP A 270 -13.53 -3.30 0.82
C ASP A 270 -13.38 -3.98 -0.55
N PHE A 271 -13.52 -5.30 -0.61
CA PHE A 271 -13.34 -6.11 -1.83
C PHE A 271 -14.48 -7.11 -2.02
N ASN A 272 -14.76 -7.46 -3.27
CA ASN A 272 -15.76 -8.47 -3.61
C ASN A 272 -15.37 -9.85 -3.03
N PRO A 273 -16.26 -10.52 -2.26
CA PRO A 273 -15.99 -11.83 -1.66
C PRO A 273 -15.92 -12.98 -2.66
#